data_AF-A0A931WD73-F1
#
_entry.id   AF-A0A931WD73-F1
#
_cell.length_a   1.000
_cell.length_b   1.000
_cell.length_c   1.000
_cell.angle_alpha   90.00
_cell.angle_beta   90.00
_cell.angle_gamma   90.00
#
_symmetry.space_group_name_H-M   'P 1'
#
loop_
_entity.id
_entity.type
_entity.pdbx_description
1 polymer ?
#
loop_
_entity_poly.entity_id
_entity_poly.type
_entity_poly.pdbx_seq_one_letter_code
_entity_poly.pdbx_strand_id
1 'polypeptide(L)'
;MELSEQTKNLLKKYEIWHQSLQPKTGVSTIHVDEVALRVAAFYEHIRTIVEWKEEHLMRRAAIIRKIKRRFLDLELKNFPSEENIAEPLVLELIRGGHFPNDEIPESTIADVKNIVNKYIFILINNPEIKNGKRDIQFYNWLLEMLACEIEETMAPPIRENALIDYMFLLMKEKIQVNKNVYESGLLKKEEADMQIYIAIQEALFKFDQPMISYNLIKYKYPQWNRADKDLLFKVSQNIYKIWRKIEQDMQNPMLKKFYAVCEKYDTAYLLLGDILSETKSKEAIKRISDPAILEGLIRDAYNKRFSSLKIRIWRAALYSTISIFVTKIFSLLILEIVLAKITSGAPNPATLMADVIVPTALMFSLVITIKPWL
;
A
#
# COMPACT_ATOMS: atom_id res chain seq x y z
N MET A 1 -21.79 3.37 28.93
CA MET A 1 -21.29 1.99 28.75
C MET A 1 -19.77 2.06 28.76
N GLU A 2 -19.08 1.22 29.52
CA GLU A 2 -17.60 1.25 29.52
C GLU A 2 -17.05 0.64 28.23
N LEU A 3 -16.11 1.34 27.58
CA LEU A 3 -15.46 0.86 26.36
C LEU A 3 -14.52 -0.31 26.66
N SER A 4 -14.41 -1.26 25.72
CA SER A 4 -13.48 -2.38 25.85
C SER A 4 -12.02 -1.91 25.82
N GLU A 5 -11.11 -2.71 26.37
CA GLU A 5 -9.68 -2.39 26.39
C GLU A 5 -9.08 -2.29 24.98
N GLN A 6 -9.53 -3.13 24.06
CA GLN A 6 -9.14 -3.08 22.65
C GLN A 6 -9.57 -1.75 22.01
N THR A 7 -10.78 -1.25 22.31
CA THR A 7 -11.28 0.04 21.81
C THR A 7 -10.51 1.22 22.40
N LYS A 8 -10.16 1.17 23.69
CA LYS A 8 -9.30 2.19 24.32
C LYS A 8 -7.91 2.26 23.67
N ASN A 9 -7.31 1.11 23.37
CA ASN A 9 -6.03 1.05 22.66
C ASN A 9 -6.10 1.62 21.24
N LEU A 10 -7.19 1.36 20.50
CA LEU A 10 -7.45 1.98 19.20
C LEU A 10 -7.48 3.50 19.31
N LEU A 11 -8.27 4.03 20.26
CA LEU A 11 -8.41 5.47 20.50
C LEU A 11 -7.06 6.14 20.82
N LYS A 12 -6.24 5.49 21.65
CA LYS A 12 -4.89 5.96 21.97
C LYS A 12 -3.98 6.04 20.74
N LYS A 13 -4.03 5.07 19.83
CA LYS A 13 -3.24 5.11 18.58
C LYS A 13 -3.71 6.24 17.66
N TYR A 14 -5.02 6.48 17.58
CA TYR A 14 -5.56 7.63 16.85
C TYR A 14 -5.17 8.96 17.48
N GLU A 15 -5.07 9.04 18.81
CA GLU A 15 -4.53 10.22 19.49
C GLU A 15 -3.07 10.49 19.11
N ILE A 16 -2.23 9.45 19.11
CA ILE A 16 -0.83 9.55 18.67
C ILE A 16 -0.76 10.02 17.21
N TRP A 17 -1.62 9.51 16.34
CA TRP A 17 -1.71 9.97 14.95
C TRP A 17 -2.09 11.45 14.86
N HIS A 18 -3.14 11.90 15.55
CA HIS A 18 -3.54 13.32 15.58
C HIS A 18 -2.42 14.24 16.09
N GLN A 19 -1.64 13.78 17.08
CA GLN A 19 -0.47 14.51 17.58
C GLN A 19 0.66 14.56 16.55
N SER A 20 0.86 13.49 15.77
CA SER A 20 1.89 13.43 14.72
C SER A 20 1.65 14.40 13.57
N LEU A 21 0.40 14.80 13.33
CA LEU A 21 0.02 15.79 12.32
C LEU A 21 0.27 17.24 12.75
N GLN A 22 0.50 17.49 14.04
CA GLN A 22 0.78 18.85 14.52
C GLN A 22 2.22 19.24 14.18
N PRO A 23 2.47 20.48 13.76
CA PRO A 23 3.83 20.94 13.46
C PRO A 23 4.70 20.80 14.71
N LYS A 24 5.83 20.10 14.56
CA LYS A 24 6.76 19.85 15.66
C LYS A 24 7.58 21.12 15.93
N THR A 25 7.26 21.83 17.01
CA THR A 25 8.04 23.00 17.44
C THR A 25 9.44 22.58 17.85
N GLY A 26 10.47 23.16 17.23
CA GLY A 26 11.88 22.94 17.59
C GLY A 26 12.56 21.72 16.95
N VAL A 27 11.96 21.11 15.91
CA VAL A 27 12.58 20.04 15.12
C VAL A 27 12.95 20.60 13.75
N SER A 28 14.23 20.49 13.35
CA SER A 28 14.66 20.84 11.99
C SER A 28 14.02 19.89 10.98
N THR A 29 13.35 20.45 9.98
CA THR A 29 12.66 19.73 8.92
C THR A 29 13.41 19.88 7.59
N ILE A 30 13.25 18.88 6.73
CA ILE A 30 13.90 18.88 5.42
C ILE A 30 13.21 19.91 4.51
N HIS A 31 13.97 20.92 4.09
CA HIS A 31 13.53 21.97 3.17
C HIS A 31 14.15 21.80 1.79
N VAL A 32 13.36 22.06 0.74
CA VAL A 32 13.86 22.10 -0.64
C VAL A 32 13.39 23.35 -1.39
N ASP A 33 14.30 24.33 -1.52
CA ASP A 33 14.02 25.70 -2.00
C ASP A 33 13.38 25.79 -3.40
N GLU A 34 13.91 25.09 -4.41
CA GLU A 34 13.58 25.34 -5.82
C GLU A 34 12.15 24.92 -6.23
N VAL A 35 11.47 24.09 -5.44
CA VAL A 35 10.20 23.44 -5.86
C VAL A 35 9.14 23.43 -4.75
N ALA A 36 9.40 24.03 -3.57
CA ALA A 36 8.56 23.93 -2.38
C ALA A 36 7.07 24.19 -2.62
N LEU A 37 6.71 25.30 -3.29
CA LEU A 37 5.31 25.65 -3.55
C LEU A 37 4.61 24.68 -4.51
N ARG A 38 5.31 24.20 -5.55
CA ARG A 38 4.75 23.27 -6.53
C ARG A 38 4.63 21.85 -5.96
N VAL A 39 5.63 21.42 -5.18
CA VAL A 39 5.63 20.15 -4.45
C VAL A 39 4.51 20.13 -3.42
N ALA A 40 4.36 21.17 -2.62
CA ALA A 40 3.28 21.26 -1.63
C ALA A 40 1.90 21.19 -2.29
N ALA A 41 1.66 21.97 -3.35
CA ALA A 41 0.40 21.93 -4.08
C ALA A 41 0.11 20.55 -4.71
N PHE A 42 1.15 19.88 -5.25
CA PHE A 42 1.02 18.56 -5.83
C PHE A 42 0.76 17.47 -4.77
N TYR A 43 1.48 17.52 -3.64
CA TYR A 43 1.30 16.57 -2.54
C TYR A 43 -0.09 16.69 -1.92
N GLU A 44 -0.58 17.91 -1.66
CA GLU A 44 -1.94 18.14 -1.15
C GLU A 44 -3.02 17.64 -2.11
N HIS A 45 -2.79 17.78 -3.42
CA HIS A 45 -3.68 17.26 -4.44
C HIS A 45 -3.72 15.72 -4.41
N ILE A 46 -2.55 15.06 -4.29
CA ILE A 46 -2.45 13.60 -4.13
C ILE A 46 -3.20 13.18 -2.87
N ARG A 47 -2.86 13.75 -1.72
CA ARG A 47 -3.42 13.39 -0.40
C ARG A 47 -4.95 13.50 -0.34
N THR A 48 -5.53 14.43 -1.09
CA THR A 48 -6.99 14.66 -1.09
C THR A 48 -7.77 13.71 -2.00
N ILE A 49 -7.16 13.28 -3.11
CA ILE A 49 -7.87 12.60 -4.21
C ILE A 49 -7.54 11.11 -4.28
N VAL A 50 -6.33 10.75 -3.87
CA VAL A 50 -5.76 9.41 -4.04
C VAL A 50 -6.08 8.57 -2.81
N GLU A 51 -6.53 7.34 -3.04
CA GLU A 51 -6.73 6.41 -1.93
C GLU A 51 -5.39 6.10 -1.27
N TRP A 52 -5.39 5.89 0.04
CA TRP A 52 -4.20 5.51 0.79
C TRP A 52 -3.37 4.42 0.08
N LYS A 53 -4.01 3.35 -0.40
CA LYS A 53 -3.30 2.27 -1.11
C LYS A 53 -2.53 2.77 -2.33
N GLU A 54 -3.16 3.64 -3.12
CA GLU A 54 -2.58 4.20 -4.33
C GLU A 54 -1.42 5.14 -3.98
N GLU A 55 -1.54 5.93 -2.92
CA GLU A 55 -0.47 6.81 -2.42
C GLU A 55 0.78 5.99 -2.01
N HIS A 56 0.58 4.92 -1.22
CA HIS A 56 1.67 4.02 -0.82
C HIS A 56 2.32 3.32 -2.02
N LEU A 57 1.53 2.86 -3.00
CA LEU A 57 2.05 2.25 -4.23
C LEU A 57 2.90 3.25 -5.03
N MET A 58 2.45 4.49 -5.16
CA MET A 58 3.20 5.55 -5.86
C MET A 58 4.52 5.88 -5.16
N ARG A 59 4.50 6.05 -3.83
CA ARG A 59 5.70 6.30 -3.03
C ARG A 59 6.72 5.16 -3.15
N ARG A 60 6.29 3.92 -2.95
CA ARG A 60 7.16 2.75 -3.07
C ARG A 60 7.72 2.58 -4.47
N ALA A 61 6.91 2.77 -5.51
CA ALA A 61 7.39 2.70 -6.89
C ALA A 61 8.45 3.77 -7.17
N ALA A 62 8.30 4.98 -6.62
CA ALA A 62 9.34 6.01 -6.70
C ALA A 62 10.63 5.58 -5.97
N ILE A 63 10.52 5.11 -4.73
CA ILE A 63 11.65 4.63 -3.92
C ILE A 63 12.39 3.50 -4.65
N ILE A 64 11.68 2.46 -5.13
CA ILE A 64 12.26 1.33 -5.86
C ILE A 64 13.02 1.82 -7.10
N ARG A 65 12.43 2.71 -7.91
CA ARG A 65 13.11 3.24 -9.11
C ARG A 65 14.41 3.94 -8.78
N LYS A 66 14.43 4.76 -7.72
CA LYS A 66 15.63 5.50 -7.29
C LYS A 66 16.70 4.60 -6.68
N ILE A 67 16.28 3.64 -5.86
CA ILE A 67 17.17 2.71 -5.17
C ILE A 67 17.75 1.68 -6.12
N LYS A 68 16.95 1.07 -7.01
CA LYS A 68 17.40 -0.01 -7.91
C LYS A 68 18.59 0.40 -8.77
N ARG A 69 18.58 1.64 -9.27
CA ARG A 69 19.73 2.22 -10.00
C ARG A 69 20.98 2.27 -9.12
N ARG A 70 20.86 2.80 -7.89
CA ARG A 70 21.97 3.00 -6.96
C ARG A 70 22.52 1.69 -6.39
N PHE A 71 21.66 0.71 -6.13
CA PHE A 71 22.08 -0.61 -5.65
C PHE A 71 22.85 -1.39 -6.72
N LEU A 72 22.50 -1.25 -8.00
CA LEU A 72 23.29 -1.81 -9.09
C LEU A 72 24.71 -1.20 -9.11
N ASP A 73 24.80 0.12 -8.99
CA ASP A 73 26.09 0.83 -8.94
C ASP A 73 26.94 0.41 -7.74
N LEU A 74 26.31 0.24 -6.57
CA LEU A 74 26.95 -0.27 -5.36
C LEU A 74 27.48 -1.69 -5.54
N GLU A 75 26.67 -2.59 -6.11
CA GLU A 75 27.06 -3.98 -6.34
C GLU A 75 28.28 -4.07 -7.28
N LEU A 76 28.31 -3.26 -8.35
CA LEU A 76 29.45 -3.16 -9.26
C LEU A 76 30.72 -2.64 -8.56
N LYS A 77 30.58 -1.81 -7.52
CA LYS A 77 31.68 -1.25 -6.72
C LYS A 77 32.00 -2.09 -5.46
N ASN A 78 31.43 -3.29 -5.31
CA ASN A 78 31.56 -4.14 -4.12
C ASN A 78 31.09 -3.48 -2.80
N PHE A 79 30.01 -2.70 -2.85
CA PHE A 79 29.38 -2.05 -1.70
C PHE A 79 30.36 -1.22 -0.84
N PRO A 80 30.89 -0.09 -1.36
CA PRO A 80 31.81 0.76 -0.61
C PRO A 80 31.14 1.30 0.67
N SER A 81 31.89 1.28 1.77
CA SER A 81 31.40 1.61 3.12
C SER A 81 30.93 3.05 3.33
N GLU A 82 31.25 3.96 2.41
CA GLU A 82 31.13 5.42 2.61
C GLU A 82 30.11 6.12 1.70
N GLU A 83 29.45 5.41 0.77
CA GLU A 83 28.56 6.07 -0.21
C GLU A 83 27.24 6.53 0.45
N ASN A 84 27.06 7.86 0.60
CA ASN A 84 25.84 8.44 1.17
C ASN A 84 24.69 8.42 0.15
N ILE A 85 23.86 7.37 0.21
CA ILE A 85 22.68 7.21 -0.66
C ILE A 85 21.42 7.86 -0.07
N ALA A 86 21.33 7.92 1.26
CA ALA A 86 20.09 8.26 1.96
C ALA A 86 19.66 9.71 1.71
N GLU A 87 20.57 10.67 1.88
CA GLU A 87 20.26 12.08 1.72
C GLU A 87 19.83 12.44 0.29
N PRO A 88 20.60 12.08 -0.78
CA PRO A 88 20.15 12.31 -2.14
C PRO A 88 18.81 11.63 -2.46
N LEU A 89 18.59 10.42 -1.93
CA LEU A 89 17.33 9.70 -2.12
C LEU A 89 16.15 10.47 -1.52
N VAL A 90 16.26 10.89 -0.25
CA VAL A 90 15.18 11.61 0.44
C VAL A 90 14.88 12.95 -0.24
N LEU A 91 15.92 13.72 -0.58
CA LEU A 91 15.75 14.99 -1.28
C LEU A 91 15.11 14.83 -2.67
N GLU A 92 15.50 13.80 -3.43
CA GLU A 92 14.88 13.50 -4.73
C GLU A 92 13.40 13.09 -4.59
N LEU A 93 13.03 12.38 -3.53
CA LEU A 93 11.66 11.95 -3.28
C LEU A 93 10.75 13.12 -2.91
N ILE A 94 11.25 14.07 -2.09
CA ILE A 94 10.53 15.31 -1.76
C ILE A 94 10.41 16.19 -3.02
N ARG A 95 11.51 16.42 -3.75
CA ARG A 95 11.50 17.16 -5.03
C ARG A 95 10.53 16.59 -6.06
N GLY A 96 10.40 15.27 -6.08
CA GLY A 96 9.47 14.55 -6.97
C GLY A 96 8.00 14.66 -6.57
N GLY A 97 7.68 15.29 -5.44
CA GLY A 97 6.31 15.43 -4.96
C GLY A 97 5.73 14.14 -4.37
N HIS A 98 6.57 13.16 -4.01
CA HIS A 98 6.14 11.91 -3.41
C HIS A 98 5.95 12.01 -1.89
N PHE A 99 6.57 13.01 -1.27
CA PHE A 99 6.52 13.29 0.16
C PHE A 99 6.40 14.79 0.41
N PRO A 100 5.83 15.21 1.55
CA PRO A 100 5.67 16.63 1.88
C PRO A 100 7.02 17.31 2.11
N ASN A 101 7.10 18.58 1.69
CA ASN A 101 8.21 19.47 2.04
C ASN A 101 7.96 20.05 3.44
N ASP A 102 9.02 20.33 4.21
CA ASP A 102 8.94 20.97 5.54
C ASP A 102 8.17 20.21 6.64
N GLU A 103 7.79 18.96 6.43
CA GLU A 103 7.11 18.12 7.45
C GLU A 103 7.98 16.99 7.98
N ILE A 104 8.95 16.52 7.18
CA ILE A 104 9.80 15.37 7.52
C ILE A 104 11.02 15.87 8.32
N PRO A 105 11.29 15.33 9.53
CA PRO A 105 12.48 15.68 10.31
C PRO A 105 13.79 15.35 9.59
N GLU A 106 14.82 16.17 9.74
CA GLU A 106 16.16 15.90 9.20
C GLU A 106 16.75 14.57 9.71
N SER A 107 16.42 14.17 10.94
CA SER A 107 16.84 12.88 11.51
C SER A 107 16.41 11.67 10.66
N THR A 108 15.34 11.83 9.88
CA THR A 108 14.83 10.79 8.98
C THR A 108 15.86 10.37 7.94
N ILE A 109 16.77 11.27 7.53
CA ILE A 109 17.88 10.94 6.62
C ILE A 109 18.80 9.89 7.26
N ALA A 110 19.11 10.03 8.55
CA ALA A 110 19.91 9.05 9.29
C ALA A 110 19.16 7.72 9.44
N ASP A 111 17.84 7.77 9.68
CA ASP A 111 17.00 6.57 9.75
C ASP A 111 16.98 5.81 8.41
N VAL A 112 16.78 6.52 7.30
CA VAL A 112 16.84 5.94 5.94
C VAL A 112 18.22 5.36 5.65
N LYS A 113 19.30 6.02 6.09
CA LYS A 113 20.67 5.49 5.97
C LYS A 113 20.83 4.16 6.72
N ASN A 114 20.32 4.08 7.95
CA ASN A 114 20.37 2.86 8.75
C ASN A 114 19.59 1.73 8.10
N ILE A 115 18.42 2.03 7.52
CA ILE A 115 17.61 1.08 6.78
C ILE A 115 18.38 0.56 5.56
N VAL A 116 18.91 1.45 4.70
CA VAL A 116 19.71 1.03 3.53
C VAL A 116 20.89 0.14 3.94
N ASN A 117 21.62 0.54 4.98
CA ASN A 117 22.75 -0.25 5.51
C ASN A 117 22.31 -1.62 6.04
N LYS A 118 21.14 -1.72 6.67
CA LYS A 118 20.56 -2.98 7.13
C LYS A 118 20.36 -3.96 5.98
N TYR A 119 19.77 -3.52 4.88
CA TYR A 119 19.51 -4.38 3.72
C TYR A 119 20.79 -4.72 2.94
N ILE A 120 21.75 -3.79 2.85
CA ILE A 120 23.09 -4.08 2.31
C ILE A 120 23.79 -5.15 3.17
N PHE A 121 23.74 -5.02 4.50
CA PHE A 121 24.30 -6.01 5.41
C PHE A 121 23.69 -7.40 5.21
N ILE A 122 22.37 -7.47 4.98
CA ILE A 122 21.67 -8.72 4.67
C ILE A 122 22.18 -9.33 3.37
N LEU A 123 22.33 -8.54 2.32
CA LEU A 123 22.84 -9.00 1.02
C LEU A 123 24.27 -9.54 1.12
N ILE A 124 25.19 -8.76 1.70
CA ILE A 124 26.62 -9.11 1.77
C ILE A 124 26.85 -10.36 2.62
N ASN A 125 26.07 -10.56 3.69
CA ASN A 125 26.22 -11.69 4.59
C ASN A 125 25.41 -12.93 4.19
N ASN A 126 24.69 -12.90 3.07
CA ASN A 126 23.89 -14.02 2.60
C ASN A 126 24.75 -15.14 1.98
N PRO A 127 24.75 -16.37 2.53
CA PRO A 127 25.55 -17.48 2.00
C PRO A 127 25.23 -17.86 0.56
N GLU A 128 23.95 -17.82 0.17
CA GLU A 128 23.53 -18.22 -1.17
C GLU A 128 24.07 -17.26 -2.24
N ILE A 129 24.12 -15.96 -1.93
CA ILE A 129 24.71 -14.94 -2.81
C ILE A 129 26.23 -15.13 -2.90
N LYS A 130 26.89 -15.40 -1.77
CA LYS A 130 28.33 -15.72 -1.73
C LYS A 130 28.68 -16.97 -2.57
N ASN A 131 27.77 -17.94 -2.62
CA ASN A 131 27.88 -19.15 -3.43
C ASN A 131 27.51 -18.92 -4.91
N GLY A 132 27.31 -17.67 -5.34
CA GLY A 132 27.07 -17.31 -6.74
C GLY A 132 25.61 -17.40 -7.19
N LYS A 133 24.66 -17.67 -6.30
CA LYS A 133 23.23 -17.73 -6.65
C LYS A 133 22.67 -16.32 -6.80
N ARG A 134 22.36 -15.94 -8.05
CA ARG A 134 21.71 -14.68 -8.40
C ARG A 134 20.23 -14.92 -8.72
N ASP A 135 19.41 -14.99 -7.68
CA ASP A 135 17.96 -15.07 -7.84
C ASP A 135 17.37 -13.65 -7.97
N ILE A 136 16.95 -13.30 -9.19
CA ILE A 136 16.38 -11.99 -9.52
C ILE A 136 15.08 -11.75 -8.72
N GLN A 137 14.30 -12.79 -8.46
CA GLN A 137 13.05 -12.67 -7.70
C GLN A 137 13.34 -12.32 -6.25
N PHE A 138 14.31 -13.01 -5.63
CA PHE A 138 14.77 -12.69 -4.28
C PHE A 138 15.28 -11.25 -4.17
N TYR A 139 16.09 -10.81 -5.14
CA TYR A 139 16.63 -9.46 -5.15
C TYR A 139 15.54 -8.39 -5.26
N ASN A 140 14.57 -8.58 -6.17
CA ASN A 140 13.43 -7.67 -6.30
C ASN A 140 12.59 -7.66 -5.00
N TRP A 141 12.31 -8.83 -4.42
CA TRP A 141 11.61 -8.93 -3.13
C TRP A 141 12.34 -8.15 -2.04
N LEU A 142 13.66 -8.28 -1.94
CA LEU A 142 14.44 -7.57 -0.92
C LEU A 142 14.42 -6.04 -1.13
N LEU A 143 14.46 -5.58 -2.39
CA LEU A 143 14.30 -4.17 -2.73
C LEU A 143 12.90 -3.64 -2.40
N GLU A 144 11.86 -4.43 -2.65
CA GLU A 144 10.48 -4.10 -2.30
C GLU A 144 10.30 -3.97 -0.78
N MET A 145 10.93 -4.87 -0.01
CA MET A 145 10.96 -4.82 1.44
C MET A 145 11.66 -3.56 1.97
N LEU A 146 12.83 -3.24 1.41
CA LEU A 146 13.57 -2.01 1.69
C LEU A 146 12.72 -0.78 1.40
N ALA A 147 12.01 -0.77 0.28
CA ALA A 147 11.14 0.35 -0.10
C ALA A 147 9.95 0.50 0.84
N CYS A 148 9.33 -0.60 1.30
CA CYS A 148 8.27 -0.55 2.31
C CYS A 148 8.76 0.05 3.62
N GLU A 149 9.97 -0.32 4.07
CA GLU A 149 10.50 0.20 5.33
C GLU A 149 10.89 1.68 5.26
N ILE A 150 11.49 2.12 4.15
CA ILE A 150 11.78 3.54 3.91
C ILE A 150 10.47 4.34 3.84
N GLU A 151 9.48 3.83 3.13
CA GLU A 151 8.19 4.48 2.98
C GLU A 151 7.47 4.62 4.33
N GLU A 152 7.42 3.55 5.13
CA GLU A 152 6.86 3.59 6.48
C GLU A 152 7.62 4.54 7.42
N THR A 153 8.93 4.68 7.24
CA THR A 153 9.75 5.60 8.05
C THR A 153 9.48 7.06 7.70
N MET A 154 9.30 7.36 6.41
CA MET A 154 9.03 8.71 5.93
C MET A 154 7.55 9.12 6.05
N ALA A 155 6.62 8.16 5.96
CA ALA A 155 5.18 8.37 6.08
C ALA A 155 4.51 7.23 6.89
N PRO A 156 4.61 7.27 8.24
CA PRO A 156 4.10 6.19 9.08
C PRO A 156 2.57 6.00 8.99
N PRO A 157 2.06 4.79 8.67
CA PRO A 157 0.62 4.53 8.52
C PRO A 157 -0.03 4.19 9.89
N ILE A 158 0.00 5.15 10.82
CA ILE A 158 -0.39 4.93 12.22
C ILE A 158 -1.86 4.51 12.35
N ARG A 159 -2.77 5.15 11.62
CA ARG A 159 -4.20 4.84 11.64
C ARG A 159 -4.50 3.46 11.08
N GLU A 160 -3.93 3.15 9.92
CA GLU A 160 -4.20 1.92 9.20
C GLU A 160 -3.68 0.73 10.01
N ASN A 161 -2.48 0.85 10.58
CA ASN A 161 -1.95 -0.14 11.52
C ASN A 161 -2.83 -0.26 12.78
N ALA A 162 -3.36 0.84 13.31
CA ALA A 162 -4.26 0.81 14.46
C ALA A 162 -5.55 0.02 14.17
N LEU A 163 -6.13 0.19 12.98
CA LEU A 163 -7.31 -0.55 12.54
C LEU A 163 -7.01 -2.02 12.25
N ILE A 164 -5.88 -2.33 11.60
CA ILE A 164 -5.42 -3.70 11.38
C ILE A 164 -5.28 -4.41 12.72
N ASP A 165 -4.57 -3.79 13.68
CA ASP A 165 -4.35 -4.39 15.00
C ASP A 165 -5.67 -4.58 15.76
N TYR A 166 -6.58 -3.61 15.70
CA TYR A 166 -7.87 -3.69 16.35
C TYR A 166 -8.75 -4.81 15.77
N MET A 167 -8.86 -4.88 14.45
CA MET A 167 -9.59 -5.96 13.78
C MET A 167 -8.93 -7.31 14.01
N PHE A 168 -7.59 -7.38 14.05
CA PHE A 168 -6.85 -8.61 14.28
C PHE A 168 -7.15 -9.21 15.65
N LEU A 169 -7.12 -8.40 16.70
CA LEU A 169 -7.43 -8.85 18.06
C LEU A 169 -8.86 -9.42 18.15
N LEU A 170 -9.84 -8.73 17.56
CA LEU A 170 -11.24 -9.16 17.59
C LEU A 170 -11.52 -10.38 16.70
N MET A 171 -10.92 -10.44 15.51
CA MET A 171 -11.12 -11.56 14.58
C MET A 171 -10.42 -12.83 15.07
N LYS A 172 -9.28 -12.71 15.75
CA LYS A 172 -8.60 -13.85 16.37
C LYS A 172 -9.50 -14.57 17.39
N GLU A 173 -10.30 -13.82 18.15
CA GLU A 173 -11.28 -14.40 19.10
C GLU A 173 -12.53 -14.94 18.39
N LYS A 174 -12.96 -14.26 17.33
CA LYS A 174 -14.21 -14.57 16.62
C LYS A 174 -14.11 -15.72 15.63
N ILE A 175 -12.97 -15.87 14.95
CA ILE A 175 -12.79 -16.86 13.90
C ILE A 175 -12.42 -18.20 14.54
N GLN A 176 -13.37 -19.14 14.51
CA GLN A 176 -13.16 -20.50 14.97
C GLN A 176 -12.92 -21.43 13.77
N VAL A 177 -11.75 -22.03 13.73
CA VAL A 177 -11.39 -23.01 12.69
C VAL A 177 -11.82 -24.41 13.14
N ASN A 178 -12.53 -25.12 12.28
CA ASN A 178 -12.96 -26.49 12.55
C ASN A 178 -11.74 -27.42 12.74
N LYS A 179 -11.79 -28.29 13.76
CA LYS A 179 -10.72 -29.26 14.09
C LYS A 179 -10.30 -30.12 12.89
N ASN A 180 -11.25 -30.50 12.03
CA ASN A 180 -10.98 -31.31 10.84
C ASN A 180 -10.01 -30.61 9.86
N VAL A 181 -9.97 -29.28 9.84
CA VAL A 181 -9.05 -28.51 8.99
C VAL A 181 -7.60 -28.66 9.49
N TYR A 182 -7.42 -28.73 10.81
CA TYR A 182 -6.10 -29.00 11.40
C TYR A 182 -5.67 -30.46 11.20
N GLU A 183 -6.61 -31.40 11.39
CA GLU A 183 -6.34 -32.84 11.25
C GLU A 183 -6.03 -33.24 9.79
N SER A 184 -6.64 -32.58 8.82
CA SER A 184 -6.35 -32.79 7.38
C SER A 184 -5.02 -32.17 6.92
N GLY A 185 -4.31 -31.43 7.78
CA GLY A 185 -3.05 -30.78 7.44
C GLY A 185 -3.18 -29.56 6.53
N LEU A 186 -4.40 -29.11 6.21
CA LEU A 186 -4.66 -27.93 5.38
C LEU A 186 -4.20 -26.62 6.04
N LEU A 187 -4.15 -26.60 7.37
CA LEU A 187 -3.67 -25.45 8.15
C LEU A 187 -3.03 -25.96 9.43
N LYS A 188 -1.91 -25.37 9.85
CA LYS A 188 -1.38 -25.60 11.20
C LYS A 188 -2.01 -24.62 12.19
N LYS A 189 -2.21 -25.04 13.44
CA LYS A 189 -2.79 -24.18 14.49
C LYS A 189 -2.02 -22.87 14.66
N GLU A 190 -0.70 -22.96 14.65
CA GLU A 190 0.22 -21.81 14.75
C GLU A 190 0.12 -20.84 13.57
N GLU A 191 -0.37 -21.30 12.42
CA GLU A 191 -0.49 -20.50 11.20
C GLU A 191 -1.84 -19.77 11.11
N ALA A 192 -2.84 -20.15 11.91
CA ALA A 192 -4.18 -19.57 11.85
C ALA A 192 -4.15 -18.05 12.10
N ASP A 193 -3.47 -17.60 13.15
CA ASP A 193 -3.30 -16.18 13.46
C ASP A 193 -2.63 -15.44 12.31
N MET A 194 -1.61 -16.03 11.69
CA MET A 194 -0.92 -15.42 10.57
C MET A 194 -1.84 -15.27 9.35
N GLN A 195 -2.66 -16.28 9.06
CA GLN A 195 -3.63 -16.21 7.96
C GLN A 195 -4.73 -15.17 8.21
N ILE A 196 -5.19 -15.02 9.46
CA ILE A 196 -6.10 -13.94 9.86
C ILE A 196 -5.43 -12.58 9.65
N TYR A 197 -4.16 -12.43 10.07
CA TYR A 197 -3.41 -11.19 9.92
C TYR A 197 -3.20 -10.78 8.45
N ILE A 198 -2.93 -11.74 7.56
CA ILE A 198 -2.85 -11.49 6.10
C ILE A 198 -4.22 -11.08 5.56
N ALA A 199 -5.26 -11.86 5.88
CA ALA A 199 -6.62 -11.64 5.39
C ALA A 199 -7.17 -10.26 5.78
N ILE A 200 -6.84 -9.74 6.97
CA ILE A 200 -7.29 -8.42 7.43
C ILE A 200 -6.62 -7.29 6.64
N GLN A 201 -5.31 -7.40 6.38
CA GLN A 201 -4.59 -6.41 5.57
C GLN A 201 -5.14 -6.33 4.15
N GLU A 202 -5.51 -7.49 3.57
CA GLU A 202 -6.19 -7.56 2.28
C GLU A 202 -7.63 -7.01 2.37
N ALA A 203 -8.40 -7.38 3.39
CA ALA A 203 -9.80 -6.97 3.52
C ALA A 203 -9.92 -5.46 3.69
N LEU A 204 -9.24 -4.87 4.68
CA LEU A 204 -9.40 -3.46 5.04
C LEU A 204 -8.82 -2.51 3.99
N PHE A 205 -7.60 -2.78 3.53
CA PHE A 205 -6.82 -1.79 2.78
C PHE A 205 -6.26 -2.33 1.46
N LYS A 206 -6.60 -3.58 1.12
CA LYS A 206 -6.18 -4.23 -0.13
C LYS A 206 -4.65 -4.18 -0.32
N PHE A 207 -3.89 -4.33 0.77
CA PHE A 207 -2.42 -4.28 0.72
C PHE A 207 -1.89 -5.25 -0.35
N ASP A 208 -0.84 -4.84 -1.05
CA ASP A 208 -0.14 -5.66 -2.02
C ASP A 208 0.88 -6.59 -1.33
N GLN A 209 1.37 -7.58 -2.08
CA GLN A 209 2.29 -8.58 -1.54
C GLN A 209 3.56 -8.00 -0.89
N PRO A 210 4.20 -6.95 -1.43
CA PRO A 210 5.31 -6.27 -0.74
C PRO A 210 4.97 -5.79 0.67
N MET A 211 3.84 -5.09 0.81
CA MET A 211 3.43 -4.53 2.10
C MET A 211 3.08 -5.64 3.09
N ILE A 212 2.35 -6.66 2.65
CA ILE A 212 2.02 -7.83 3.48
C ILE A 212 3.31 -8.56 3.89
N SER A 213 4.25 -8.76 2.96
CA SER A 213 5.54 -9.41 3.24
C SER A 213 6.33 -8.64 4.30
N TYR A 214 6.36 -7.31 4.21
CA TYR A 214 7.01 -6.44 5.18
C TYR A 214 6.36 -6.53 6.56
N ASN A 215 5.03 -6.47 6.61
CA ASN A 215 4.29 -6.62 7.85
C ASN A 215 4.44 -8.03 8.46
N LEU A 216 4.57 -9.08 7.65
CA LEU A 216 4.87 -10.43 8.13
C LEU A 216 6.28 -10.56 8.70
N ILE A 217 7.28 -9.86 8.16
CA ILE A 217 8.61 -9.80 8.78
C ILE A 217 8.52 -9.12 10.14
N LYS A 218 7.86 -7.96 10.25
CA LYS A 218 7.67 -7.29 11.54
C LYS A 218 6.90 -8.15 12.55
N TYR A 219 5.91 -8.90 12.08
CA TYR A 219 5.16 -9.83 12.91
C TYR A 219 6.04 -10.96 13.45
N LYS A 220 6.89 -11.56 12.61
CA LYS A 220 7.82 -12.64 13.00
C LYS A 220 9.03 -12.14 13.81
N TYR A 221 9.46 -10.91 13.57
CA TYR A 221 10.61 -10.27 14.20
C TYR A 221 10.19 -8.90 14.72
N PRO A 222 9.58 -8.81 15.93
CA PRO A 222 9.09 -7.54 16.49
C PRO A 222 10.15 -6.44 16.63
N GLN A 223 11.42 -6.83 16.63
CA GLN A 223 12.58 -5.94 16.76
C GLN A 223 13.13 -5.48 15.40
N TRP A 224 12.44 -5.78 14.29
CA TRP A 224 12.92 -5.54 12.92
C TRP A 224 13.39 -4.11 12.65
N ASN A 225 12.64 -3.12 13.15
CA ASN A 225 12.94 -1.70 12.96
C ASN A 225 14.14 -1.24 13.80
N ARG A 226 14.54 -2.02 14.81
CA ARG A 226 15.69 -1.77 15.70
C ARG A 226 16.56 -3.02 15.82
N ALA A 227 16.74 -3.72 14.71
CA ALA A 227 17.43 -5.00 14.69
C ALA A 227 18.91 -4.82 15.08
N ASP A 228 19.37 -5.59 16.06
CA ASP A 228 20.77 -5.63 16.43
C ASP A 228 21.60 -6.45 15.43
N LYS A 229 22.93 -6.35 15.54
CA LYS A 229 23.83 -7.05 14.61
C LYS A 229 23.65 -8.57 14.63
N ASP A 230 23.33 -9.13 15.79
CA ASP A 230 23.15 -10.58 15.96
C ASP A 230 21.88 -11.07 15.27
N LEU A 231 20.76 -10.37 15.46
CA LEU A 231 19.52 -10.65 14.74
C LEU A 231 19.71 -10.50 13.24
N LEU A 232 20.35 -9.41 12.80
CA LEU A 232 20.63 -9.19 11.39
C LEU A 232 21.48 -10.31 10.82
N PHE A 233 22.55 -10.71 11.49
CA PHE A 233 23.38 -11.81 11.01
C PHE A 233 22.59 -13.12 10.88
N LYS A 234 21.79 -13.48 11.89
CA LYS A 234 20.91 -14.67 11.85
C LYS A 234 19.90 -14.61 10.70
N VAL A 235 19.30 -13.45 10.47
CA VAL A 235 18.40 -13.21 9.35
C VAL A 235 19.15 -13.36 8.03
N SER A 236 20.32 -12.73 7.87
CA SER A 236 21.15 -12.84 6.66
C SER A 236 21.50 -14.29 6.31
N GLN A 237 21.81 -15.11 7.32
CA GLN A 237 22.10 -16.54 7.11
C GLN A 237 20.88 -17.35 6.64
N ASN A 238 19.66 -16.90 6.94
CA ASN A 238 18.42 -17.65 6.68
C ASN A 238 17.45 -16.92 5.76
N ILE A 239 17.85 -15.80 5.14
CA ILE A 239 16.94 -14.87 4.47
C ILE A 239 16.18 -15.53 3.31
N TYR A 240 16.79 -16.45 2.57
CA TYR A 240 16.11 -17.23 1.54
C TYR A 240 15.01 -18.12 2.10
N LYS A 241 15.23 -18.76 3.26
CA LYS A 241 14.20 -19.58 3.94
C LYS A 241 13.06 -18.71 4.44
N ILE A 242 13.40 -17.53 5.00
CA ILE A 242 12.41 -16.55 5.47
C ILE A 242 11.53 -16.08 4.31
N TRP A 243 12.15 -15.67 3.19
CA TRP A 243 11.47 -15.26 1.97
C TRP A 243 10.52 -16.35 1.46
N ARG A 244 11.02 -17.58 1.26
CA ARG A 244 10.19 -18.71 0.79
C ARG A 244 9.04 -19.04 1.73
N LYS A 245 9.25 -18.95 3.05
CA LYS A 245 8.18 -19.17 4.01
C LYS A 245 7.10 -18.07 3.91
N ILE A 246 7.48 -16.82 3.75
CA ILE A 246 6.52 -15.71 3.54
C ILE A 246 5.73 -15.91 2.24
N GLU A 247 6.38 -16.31 1.14
CA GLU A 247 5.68 -16.64 -0.10
C GLU A 247 4.67 -17.78 0.10
N GLN A 248 5.06 -18.85 0.81
CA GLN A 248 4.16 -19.96 1.13
C GLN A 248 2.98 -19.52 2.00
N ASP A 249 3.22 -18.64 2.99
CA ASP A 249 2.17 -18.13 3.87
C ASP A 249 1.13 -17.32 3.08
N MET A 250 1.56 -16.53 2.09
CA MET A 250 0.67 -15.74 1.21
C MET A 250 -0.04 -16.60 0.15
N GLN A 251 0.51 -17.77 -0.20
CA GLN A 251 -0.08 -18.71 -1.16
C GLN A 251 -0.93 -19.80 -0.50
N ASN A 252 -1.20 -19.68 0.81
CA ASN A 252 -1.95 -20.69 1.54
C ASN A 252 -3.38 -20.83 0.98
N PRO A 253 -3.84 -22.05 0.63
CA PRO A 253 -5.18 -22.27 0.07
C PRO A 253 -6.32 -21.79 0.97
N MET A 254 -6.12 -21.78 2.30
CA MET A 254 -7.11 -21.35 3.28
C MET A 254 -7.25 -19.84 3.38
N LEU A 255 -6.29 -19.06 2.87
CA LEU A 255 -6.30 -17.60 2.95
C LEU A 255 -7.62 -17.01 2.40
N LYS A 256 -8.12 -17.56 1.29
CA LYS A 256 -9.39 -17.12 0.67
C LYS A 256 -10.60 -17.23 1.63
N LYS A 257 -10.62 -18.25 2.50
CA LYS A 257 -11.69 -18.44 3.47
C LYS A 257 -11.59 -17.43 4.62
N PHE A 258 -10.38 -17.19 5.11
CA PHE A 258 -10.15 -16.14 6.12
C PHE A 258 -10.50 -14.76 5.56
N TYR A 259 -10.08 -14.47 4.32
CA TYR A 259 -10.41 -13.24 3.61
C TYR A 259 -11.92 -13.01 3.54
N ALA A 260 -12.71 -14.00 3.09
CA ALA A 260 -14.16 -13.86 2.98
C ALA A 260 -14.84 -13.54 4.33
N VAL A 261 -14.33 -14.09 5.43
CA VAL A 261 -14.84 -13.76 6.78
C VAL A 261 -14.45 -12.34 7.17
N CYS A 262 -13.22 -11.92 6.92
CA CYS A 262 -12.74 -10.58 7.25
C CYS A 262 -13.46 -9.51 6.40
N GLU A 263 -13.59 -9.73 5.10
CA GLU A 263 -14.29 -8.87 4.14
C GLU A 263 -15.73 -8.61 4.57
N LYS A 264 -16.44 -9.62 5.11
CA LYS A 264 -17.81 -9.43 5.63
C LYS A 264 -17.92 -8.35 6.72
N TYR A 265 -16.85 -8.10 7.49
CA TYR A 265 -16.86 -7.14 8.58
C TYR A 265 -16.10 -5.85 8.26
N ASP A 266 -15.35 -5.78 7.16
CA ASP A 266 -14.41 -4.70 6.86
C ASP A 266 -15.03 -3.30 6.95
N THR A 267 -16.26 -3.17 6.46
CA THR A 267 -16.96 -1.90 6.30
C THR A 267 -17.24 -1.27 7.65
N ALA A 268 -17.57 -2.05 8.68
CA ALA A 268 -17.77 -1.53 10.03
C ALA A 268 -16.47 -0.93 10.61
N TYR A 269 -15.33 -1.58 10.36
CA TYR A 269 -14.02 -1.09 10.82
C TYR A 269 -13.57 0.15 10.04
N LEU A 270 -13.82 0.18 8.72
CA LEU A 270 -13.49 1.33 7.89
C LEU A 270 -14.33 2.56 8.28
N LEU A 271 -15.63 2.40 8.52
CA LEU A 271 -16.48 3.48 9.01
C LEU A 271 -16.03 3.98 10.39
N LEU A 272 -15.67 3.07 11.29
CA LEU A 272 -15.08 3.46 12.59
C LEU A 272 -13.80 4.27 12.38
N GLY A 273 -12.95 3.84 11.45
CA GLY A 273 -11.75 4.55 11.03
C GLY A 273 -12.02 5.97 10.55
N ASP A 274 -13.03 6.12 9.68
CA ASP A 274 -13.45 7.42 9.14
C ASP A 274 -13.92 8.36 10.27
N ILE A 275 -14.76 7.86 11.18
CA ILE A 275 -15.27 8.63 12.34
C ILE A 275 -14.12 9.09 13.25
N LEU A 276 -13.18 8.20 13.55
CA LEU A 276 -12.02 8.50 14.40
C LEU A 276 -11.04 9.48 13.75
N SER A 277 -11.02 9.51 12.43
CA SER A 277 -10.16 10.41 11.66
C SER A 277 -10.68 11.84 11.66
N GLU A 278 -12.00 12.03 11.63
CA GLU A 278 -12.65 13.34 11.61
C GLU A 278 -12.81 13.97 13.00
N THR A 279 -12.73 13.16 14.07
CA THR A 279 -12.96 13.62 15.43
C THR A 279 -11.66 13.94 16.15
N LYS A 280 -11.52 15.16 16.69
CA LYS A 280 -10.39 15.52 17.56
C LYS A 280 -10.34 14.57 18.77
N SER A 281 -9.16 14.02 19.06
CA SER A 281 -8.92 12.90 19.99
C SER A 281 -9.70 12.96 21.33
N LYS A 282 -9.74 14.12 22.02
CA LYS A 282 -10.41 14.24 23.33
C LYS A 282 -11.94 14.12 23.29
N GLU A 283 -12.55 14.31 22.12
CA GLU A 283 -14.01 14.26 21.94
C GLU A 283 -14.49 12.90 21.42
N ALA A 284 -13.60 12.12 20.79
CA ALA A 284 -13.90 10.83 20.18
C ALA A 284 -14.47 9.82 21.19
N ILE A 285 -13.93 9.78 22.41
CA ILE A 285 -14.40 8.89 23.48
C ILE A 285 -15.86 9.19 23.84
N LYS A 286 -16.20 10.48 24.02
CA LYS A 286 -17.56 10.89 24.40
C LYS A 286 -18.55 10.58 23.29
N ARG A 287 -18.18 10.86 22.04
CA ARG A 287 -19.05 10.67 20.88
C ARG A 287 -19.30 9.20 20.54
N ILE A 288 -18.31 8.33 20.73
CA ILE A 288 -18.44 6.88 20.45
C ILE A 288 -19.13 6.14 21.61
N SER A 289 -19.07 6.68 22.83
CA SER A 289 -19.74 6.06 23.99
C SER A 289 -21.24 6.32 24.05
N ASP A 290 -21.74 7.31 23.32
CA ASP A 290 -23.17 7.63 23.20
C ASP A 290 -23.76 7.02 21.91
N PRO A 291 -24.65 6.02 22.02
CA PRO A 291 -25.22 5.35 20.85
C PRO A 291 -25.96 6.29 19.89
N ALA A 292 -26.65 7.32 20.40
CA ALA A 292 -27.43 8.22 19.55
C ALA A 292 -26.50 9.13 18.72
N ILE A 293 -25.41 9.59 19.32
CA ILE A 293 -24.38 10.36 18.62
C ILE A 293 -23.65 9.47 17.61
N LEU A 294 -23.29 8.25 18.02
CA LEU A 294 -22.57 7.29 17.18
C LEU A 294 -23.37 6.91 15.92
N GLU A 295 -24.69 6.71 16.03
CA GLU A 295 -25.54 6.40 14.87
C GLU A 295 -25.50 7.52 13.83
N GLY A 296 -25.57 8.78 14.26
CA GLY A 296 -25.42 9.94 13.37
C GLY A 296 -24.07 9.96 12.66
N LEU A 297 -22.98 9.73 13.41
CA LEU A 297 -21.62 9.68 12.85
C LEU A 297 -21.43 8.53 11.86
N ILE A 298 -21.99 7.35 12.14
CA ILE A 298 -21.96 6.20 11.22
C ILE A 298 -22.71 6.55 9.93
N ARG A 299 -23.88 7.18 10.03
CA ARG A 299 -24.68 7.57 8.86
C ARG A 299 -23.93 8.57 7.98
N ASP A 300 -23.29 9.56 8.59
CA ASP A 300 -22.50 10.56 7.88
C ASP A 300 -21.28 9.95 7.19
N ALA A 301 -20.51 9.12 7.90
CA ALA A 301 -19.37 8.41 7.34
C ALA A 301 -19.79 7.47 6.19
N TYR A 302 -20.90 6.75 6.35
CA TYR A 302 -21.46 5.89 5.32
C TYR A 302 -21.83 6.67 4.06
N ASN A 303 -22.56 7.78 4.21
CA ASN A 303 -22.98 8.61 3.08
C ASN A 303 -21.78 9.20 2.32
N LYS A 304 -20.75 9.66 3.04
CA LYS A 304 -19.49 10.12 2.44
C LYS A 304 -18.82 9.01 1.65
N ARG A 305 -18.65 7.83 2.24
CA ARG A 305 -18.00 6.68 1.59
C ARG A 305 -18.80 6.20 0.37
N PHE A 306 -20.12 6.13 0.48
CA PHE A 306 -21.02 5.76 -0.60
C PHE A 306 -20.93 6.73 -1.79
N SER A 307 -20.99 8.04 -1.52
CA SER A 307 -20.88 9.06 -2.57
C SER A 307 -19.52 9.01 -3.29
N SER A 308 -18.43 8.84 -2.55
CA SER A 308 -17.08 8.64 -3.12
C SER A 308 -17.00 7.38 -3.97
N LEU A 309 -17.48 6.24 -3.47
CA LEU A 309 -17.52 4.97 -4.21
C LEU A 309 -18.30 5.11 -5.52
N LYS A 310 -19.48 5.76 -5.48
CA LYS A 310 -20.29 6.00 -6.67
C LYS A 310 -19.55 6.83 -7.73
N ILE A 311 -18.89 7.92 -7.32
CA ILE A 311 -18.10 8.77 -8.22
C ILE A 311 -16.93 7.98 -8.83
N ARG A 312 -16.24 7.18 -8.02
CA ARG A 312 -15.10 6.35 -8.48
C ARG A 312 -15.53 5.30 -9.49
N ILE A 313 -16.57 4.53 -9.19
CA ILE A 313 -17.11 3.52 -10.12
C ILE A 313 -17.49 4.17 -11.44
N TRP A 314 -18.14 5.34 -11.38
CA TRP A 314 -18.53 6.07 -12.58
C TRP A 314 -17.31 6.55 -13.40
N ARG A 315 -16.30 7.13 -12.73
CA ARG A 315 -15.04 7.53 -13.38
C ARG A 315 -14.32 6.34 -14.00
N ALA A 316 -14.18 5.23 -13.28
CA ALA A 316 -13.52 4.03 -13.78
C ALA A 316 -14.24 3.46 -15.01
N ALA A 317 -15.57 3.37 -14.96
CA ALA A 317 -16.37 2.93 -16.10
C ALA A 317 -16.23 3.87 -17.32
N LEU A 318 -16.21 5.19 -17.08
CA LEU A 318 -15.99 6.19 -18.12
C LEU A 318 -14.60 6.06 -18.75
N TYR A 319 -13.54 6.02 -17.94
CA TYR A 319 -12.16 5.89 -18.42
C TYR A 319 -11.91 4.56 -19.13
N SER A 320 -12.50 3.47 -18.67
CA SER A 320 -12.44 2.17 -19.36
C SER A 320 -13.10 2.24 -20.75
N THR A 321 -14.28 2.85 -20.84
CA THR A 321 -14.99 3.02 -22.12
C THR A 321 -14.19 3.90 -23.08
N ILE A 322 -13.66 5.03 -22.59
CA ILE A 322 -12.82 5.93 -23.39
C ILE A 322 -11.54 5.22 -23.84
N SER A 323 -10.89 4.45 -22.96
CA SER A 323 -9.66 3.71 -23.29
C SER A 323 -9.89 2.70 -24.41
N ILE A 324 -10.99 1.93 -24.36
CA ILE A 324 -11.37 0.99 -25.42
C ILE A 324 -11.63 1.74 -26.74
N PHE A 325 -12.33 2.87 -26.68
CA PHE A 325 -12.60 3.71 -27.86
C PHE A 325 -11.31 4.23 -28.50
N VAL A 326 -10.43 4.84 -27.72
CA VAL A 326 -9.13 5.36 -28.19
C VAL A 326 -8.29 4.23 -28.79
N THR A 327 -8.25 3.07 -28.13
CA THR A 327 -7.50 1.91 -28.62
C THR A 327 -8.06 1.41 -29.96
N LYS A 328 -9.39 1.29 -30.10
CA LYS A 328 -10.03 0.88 -31.37
C LYS A 328 -9.77 1.86 -32.50
N ILE A 329 -9.89 3.16 -32.26
CA ILE A 329 -9.55 4.20 -33.25
C ILE A 329 -8.10 4.04 -33.69
N PHE A 330 -7.18 3.93 -32.72
CA PHE A 330 -5.76 3.83 -33.02
C PHE A 330 -5.42 2.56 -33.82
N SER A 331 -5.98 1.41 -33.45
CA SER A 331 -5.83 0.15 -34.19
C SER A 331 -6.37 0.26 -35.62
N LEU A 332 -7.54 0.89 -35.80
CA LEU A 332 -8.15 1.10 -37.11
C LEU A 332 -7.29 2.01 -37.99
N LEU A 333 -6.81 3.14 -37.46
CA LEU A 333 -5.91 4.05 -38.17
C LEU A 333 -4.62 3.36 -38.61
N ILE A 334 -4.01 2.53 -37.76
CA ILE A 334 -2.82 1.75 -38.14
C ILE A 334 -3.14 0.79 -39.28
N LEU A 335 -4.25 0.05 -39.18
CA LEU A 335 -4.66 -0.91 -40.20
C LEU A 335 -4.88 -0.21 -41.55
N GLU A 336 -5.52 0.95 -41.55
CA GLU A 336 -5.75 1.72 -42.77
C GLU A 336 -4.46 2.22 -43.41
N ILE A 337 -3.50 2.73 -42.63
CA ILE A 337 -2.21 3.16 -43.17
C ILE A 337 -1.50 2.00 -43.86
N VAL A 338 -1.56 0.79 -43.27
CA VAL A 338 -0.98 -0.42 -43.87
C VAL A 338 -1.73 -0.82 -45.14
N LEU A 339 -3.06 -0.82 -45.12
CA LEU A 339 -3.90 -1.20 -46.27
C LEU A 339 -3.76 -0.20 -47.42
N ALA A 340 -3.76 1.10 -47.15
CA ALA A 340 -3.58 2.14 -48.16
C ALA A 340 -2.22 2.00 -48.87
N LYS A 341 -1.17 1.59 -48.14
CA LYS A 341 0.15 1.31 -48.72
C LYS A 341 0.17 0.06 -49.62
N ILE A 342 -0.69 -0.91 -49.37
CA ILE A 342 -0.75 -2.18 -50.12
C ILE A 342 -1.72 -2.10 -51.31
N THR A 343 -2.85 -1.40 -51.16
CA THR A 343 -4.00 -1.52 -52.08
C THR A 343 -4.30 -0.26 -52.91
N SER A 344 -3.56 0.84 -52.75
CA SER A 344 -3.77 2.11 -53.51
C SER A 344 -5.19 2.71 -53.43
N GLY A 345 -6.08 2.14 -52.61
CA GLY A 345 -7.44 2.63 -52.40
C GLY A 345 -7.48 3.69 -51.30
N ALA A 346 -8.26 4.75 -51.53
CA ALA A 346 -8.52 5.76 -50.50
C ALA A 346 -9.49 5.20 -49.45
N PRO A 347 -9.22 5.39 -48.15
CA PRO A 347 -10.12 4.96 -47.10
C PRO A 347 -11.46 5.71 -47.18
N ASN A 348 -12.57 5.04 -46.85
CA ASN A 348 -13.89 5.67 -46.76
C ASN A 348 -14.13 6.18 -45.33
N PRO A 349 -14.16 7.51 -45.10
CA PRO A 349 -14.28 8.07 -43.75
C PRO A 349 -15.58 7.70 -43.03
N ALA A 350 -16.65 7.46 -43.79
CA ALA A 350 -17.98 7.20 -43.24
C ALA A 350 -18.09 5.80 -42.61
N THR A 351 -17.51 4.78 -43.25
CA THR A 351 -17.51 3.40 -42.72
C THR A 351 -16.65 3.31 -41.46
N LEU A 352 -15.54 4.04 -41.40
CA LEU A 352 -14.67 4.09 -40.22
C LEU A 352 -15.34 4.73 -39.03
N MET A 353 -16.02 5.86 -39.24
CA MET A 353 -16.78 6.49 -38.17
C MET A 353 -17.87 5.56 -37.64
N ALA A 354 -18.58 4.84 -38.52
CA ALA A 354 -19.61 3.89 -38.10
C ALA A 354 -19.01 2.72 -37.29
N ASP A 355 -17.91 2.12 -37.75
CA ASP A 355 -17.27 0.96 -37.10
C ASP A 355 -16.70 1.28 -35.71
N VAL A 356 -16.39 2.54 -35.44
CA VAL A 356 -15.92 2.99 -34.12
C VAL A 356 -17.09 3.47 -33.25
N ILE A 357 -17.96 4.33 -33.79
CA ILE A 357 -19.01 4.99 -33.00
C ILE A 357 -20.08 3.99 -32.58
N VAL A 358 -20.50 3.07 -33.46
CA VAL A 358 -21.59 2.14 -33.16
C VAL A 358 -21.26 1.21 -31.98
N PRO A 359 -20.12 0.49 -31.95
CA PRO A 359 -19.76 -0.33 -30.80
C PRO A 359 -19.52 0.49 -29.52
N THR A 360 -18.96 1.69 -29.63
CA THR A 360 -18.67 2.52 -28.46
C THR A 360 -19.91 3.16 -27.86
N ALA A 361 -20.84 3.63 -28.69
CA ALA A 361 -22.14 4.13 -28.22
C ALA A 361 -22.94 3.02 -27.53
N LEU A 362 -22.86 1.78 -28.03
CA LEU A 362 -23.49 0.62 -27.42
C LEU A 362 -22.82 0.23 -26.09
N MET A 363 -21.48 0.26 -26.01
CA MET A 363 -20.77 0.06 -24.74
C MET A 363 -21.10 1.15 -23.72
N PHE A 364 -21.15 2.41 -24.15
CA PHE A 364 -21.48 3.53 -23.28
C PHE A 364 -22.93 3.47 -22.78
N SER A 365 -23.88 3.09 -23.63
CA SER A 365 -25.27 2.90 -23.22
C SER A 365 -25.42 1.75 -22.23
N LEU A 366 -24.70 0.64 -22.41
CA LEU A 366 -24.62 -0.44 -21.43
C LEU A 366 -24.07 0.06 -20.09
N VAL A 367 -22.97 0.82 -20.10
CA VAL A 367 -22.36 1.38 -18.88
C VAL A 367 -23.31 2.32 -18.13
N ILE A 368 -24.08 3.15 -18.84
CA ILE A 368 -25.10 4.02 -18.23
C ILE A 368 -26.28 3.21 -17.66
N THR A 369 -26.63 2.11 -18.33
CA THR A 369 -27.78 1.27 -17.96
C THR A 369 -27.45 0.31 -16.82
N ILE A 370 -26.17 -0.01 -16.61
CA ILE A 370 -25.70 -0.71 -15.41
C ILE A 370 -26.01 0.18 -14.21
N LYS A 371 -27.14 -0.11 -13.56
CA LYS A 371 -27.35 0.33 -12.18
C LYS A 371 -26.18 -0.26 -11.38
N PRO A 372 -25.37 0.56 -10.70
CA PRO A 372 -24.35 0.02 -9.82
C PRO A 372 -25.10 -0.87 -8.82
N TRP A 373 -24.88 -2.17 -8.91
CA TRP A 373 -25.30 -3.11 -7.88
C TRP A 373 -24.49 -2.72 -6.64
N LEU A 374 -25.16 -2.01 -5.74
CA LEU A 374 -24.71 -1.68 -4.40
C LEU A 374 -25.71 -2.31 -3.44
#